data_AF-A0A9P7JNG4-F1
#
_entry.id   AF-A0A9P7JNG4-F1
#
_cell.length_a   1.000
_cell.length_b   1.000
_cell.length_c   1.000
_cell.angle_alpha   90.00
_cell.angle_beta   90.00
_cell.angle_gamma   90.00
#
_symmetry.space_group_name_H-M   'P 1'
#
loop_
_entity.id
_entity.type
_entity.pdbx_description
1 polymer ?
#
loop_
_entity_poly.entity_id
_entity_poly.type
_entity_poly.pdbx_seq_one_letter_code
_entity_poly.pdbx_strand_id
1 'polypeptide(L)'
;MTTAALTYSADAHIRQSASSITFATPSMWTQEFHLETDPRFAFARVKGDICLVQLHPIQSETSLGIIVFRHEFVSIFRYSHDLRVSPEDIRVLELLDEDRIRYEEDNGTVFLAKDLMAQLRRMIDASNMIRLQRGRYRGYRRRSN
;
A
#
# COMPACT_ATOMS: atom_id res chain seq x y z
N MET A 1 -0.97 -91.39 -8.31
CA MET A 1 -1.78 -90.31 -7.70
C MET A 1 -2.07 -89.31 -8.84
N THR A 2 -3.22 -89.40 -9.55
CA THR A 2 -4.49 -88.63 -9.36
C THR A 2 -4.28 -87.10 -9.45
N THR A 3 -5.02 -86.22 -10.16
CA THR A 3 -6.21 -86.18 -11.05
C THR A 3 -6.47 -84.69 -11.41
N ALA A 4 -7.20 -84.41 -12.51
CA ALA A 4 -8.17 -83.30 -12.76
C ALA A 4 -7.71 -81.81 -12.63
N ALA A 5 -7.87 -80.92 -13.62
CA ALA A 5 -9.05 -80.36 -14.33
C ALA A 5 -9.73 -79.14 -13.66
N LEU A 6 -9.90 -78.09 -14.50
CA LEU A 6 -11.08 -77.21 -14.66
C LEU A 6 -11.33 -75.93 -13.80
N THR A 7 -11.68 -74.85 -14.53
CA THR A 7 -12.63 -73.72 -14.23
C THR A 7 -12.19 -72.63 -13.23
N TYR A 8 -12.61 -71.35 -13.26
CA TYR A 8 -13.74 -70.61 -13.88
C TYR A 8 -13.45 -69.09 -13.87
N SER A 9 -14.20 -68.35 -14.69
CA SER A 9 -14.16 -66.90 -15.00
C SER A 9 -14.94 -65.99 -14.03
N ALA A 10 -14.86 -64.68 -14.30
CA ALA A 10 -15.82 -63.59 -13.97
C ALA A 10 -15.66 -62.96 -12.56
N ASP A 11 -15.85 -61.66 -12.32
CA ASP A 11 -16.52 -60.59 -13.06
C ASP A 11 -16.14 -59.21 -12.44
N ALA A 12 -16.72 -58.14 -13.01
CA ALA A 12 -17.05 -56.86 -12.40
C ALA A 12 -16.06 -55.67 -12.52
N HIS A 13 -16.21 -54.99 -13.66
CA HIS A 13 -16.58 -53.58 -13.76
C HIS A 13 -16.11 -52.59 -12.68
N ILE A 14 -15.21 -51.67 -13.05
CA ILE A 14 -15.36 -50.25 -12.66
C ILE A 14 -15.18 -49.37 -13.89
N ARG A 15 -16.33 -48.88 -14.37
CA ARG A 15 -16.45 -47.65 -15.15
C ARG A 15 -15.91 -46.48 -14.32
N GLN A 16 -15.17 -45.57 -14.94
CA GLN A 16 -15.58 -44.16 -15.02
C GLN A 16 -14.59 -43.35 -15.86
N SER A 17 -15.07 -42.91 -17.01
CA SER A 17 -14.59 -41.75 -17.72
C SER A 17 -14.75 -40.51 -16.84
N ALA A 18 -13.71 -39.70 -16.72
CA ALA A 18 -13.85 -38.27 -16.42
C ALA A 18 -12.66 -37.52 -17.02
N SER A 19 -12.81 -37.12 -18.27
CA SER A 19 -12.09 -36.02 -18.88
C SER A 19 -12.24 -34.78 -17.99
N SER A 20 -11.16 -34.34 -17.36
CA SER A 20 -11.11 -33.06 -16.65
C SER A 20 -10.25 -32.10 -17.46
N ILE A 21 -10.94 -31.26 -18.23
CA ILE A 21 -10.38 -30.06 -18.86
C ILE A 21 -9.86 -29.17 -17.73
N THR A 22 -8.54 -29.00 -17.64
CA THR A 22 -7.94 -27.99 -16.78
C THR A 22 -8.23 -26.63 -17.43
N PHE A 23 -9.24 -25.93 -16.94
CA PHE A 23 -9.36 -24.51 -17.22
C PHE A 23 -8.19 -23.82 -16.53
N ALA A 24 -7.26 -23.27 -17.32
CA ALA A 24 -6.34 -22.28 -16.84
C ALA A 24 -7.16 -21.14 -16.24
N THR A 25 -7.17 -21.02 -14.91
CA THR A 25 -7.46 -19.74 -14.28
C THR A 25 -6.41 -18.78 -14.82
N PRO A 26 -6.80 -17.71 -15.55
CA PRO A 26 -5.85 -16.63 -15.77
C PRO A 26 -5.45 -16.19 -14.37
N SER A 27 -4.15 -15.98 -14.15
CA SER A 27 -3.60 -15.34 -12.97
C SER A 27 -4.21 -13.94 -12.86
N MET A 28 -5.47 -13.88 -12.42
CA MET A 28 -6.08 -12.70 -11.86
C MET A 28 -5.12 -12.27 -10.79
N TRP A 29 -4.74 -11.01 -10.87
CA TRP A 29 -3.87 -10.33 -9.95
C TRP A 29 -4.36 -10.52 -8.51
N THR A 30 -4.00 -11.65 -7.92
CA THR A 30 -3.67 -11.76 -6.51
C THR A 30 -2.35 -11.02 -6.41
N GLN A 31 -2.46 -9.69 -6.54
CA GLN A 31 -1.69 -8.80 -5.72
C GLN A 31 -2.03 -9.24 -4.30
N GLU A 32 -1.31 -10.25 -3.82
CA GLU A 32 -1.21 -10.51 -2.42
C GLU A 32 -0.74 -9.18 -1.86
N PHE A 33 -1.68 -8.45 -1.27
CA PHE A 33 -1.35 -7.53 -0.22
C PHE A 33 -0.76 -8.44 0.85
N HIS A 34 0.54 -8.70 0.71
CA HIS A 34 1.42 -9.03 1.80
C HIS A 34 1.10 -7.93 2.82
N LEU A 35 0.20 -8.22 3.74
CA LEU A 35 0.03 -7.53 5.02
C LEU A 35 1.23 -7.95 5.85
N GLU A 36 2.40 -7.69 5.28
CA GLU A 36 3.69 -8.00 5.83
C GLU A 36 3.94 -6.93 6.88
N THR A 37 4.30 -7.44 8.04
CA THR A 37 4.51 -6.80 9.34
C THR A 37 5.54 -5.66 9.33
N ASP A 38 5.93 -5.19 8.15
CA ASP A 38 7.05 -4.29 7.94
C ASP A 38 6.57 -2.85 7.72
N PRO A 39 7.25 -1.89 8.38
CA PRO A 39 6.81 -0.52 8.40
C PRO A 39 7.09 0.16 7.05
N ARG A 40 6.03 0.64 6.38
CA ARG A 40 6.11 1.17 5.01
C ARG A 40 6.19 2.67 4.93
N PHE A 41 7.06 3.18 4.06
CA PHE A 41 7.15 4.60 3.78
C PHE A 41 6.09 5.07 2.79
N ALA A 42 5.54 6.26 3.03
CA ALA A 42 4.51 6.85 2.20
C ALA A 42 4.58 8.38 2.22
N PHE A 43 4.14 9.01 1.13
CA PHE A 43 3.69 10.39 1.21
C PHE A 43 2.24 10.42 1.66
N ALA A 44 1.97 11.16 2.73
CA ALA A 44 0.64 11.29 3.28
C ALA A 44 0.30 12.75 3.56
N ARG A 45 -0.99 13.06 3.48
CA ARG A 45 -1.54 14.28 4.02
C ARG A 45 -2.00 14.03 5.46
N VAL A 46 -1.36 14.70 6.41
CA VAL A 46 -1.69 14.62 7.84
C VAL A 46 -2.10 16.00 8.31
N LYS A 47 -3.34 16.14 8.82
CA LYS A 47 -3.91 17.43 9.28
C LYS A 47 -3.78 18.57 8.26
N GLY A 48 -3.79 18.23 6.98
CA GLY A 48 -3.74 19.17 5.87
C GLY A 48 -2.36 19.29 5.20
N ASP A 49 -1.27 18.94 5.86
CA ASP A 49 0.08 19.10 5.35
C ASP A 49 0.62 17.79 4.77
N ILE A 50 1.40 17.89 3.70
CA ILE A 50 1.98 16.72 3.02
C ILE A 50 3.36 16.45 3.62
N CYS A 51 3.54 15.25 4.16
CA CYS A 51 4.79 14.82 4.78
C CYS A 51 5.16 13.39 4.34
N LEU A 52 6.42 13.04 4.60
CA LEU A 52 6.87 11.66 4.55
C LEU A 52 6.51 10.99 5.88
N VAL A 53 5.88 9.83 5.80
CA VAL A 53 5.48 9.04 6.96
C VAL A 53 5.93 7.59 6.82
N GLN A 54 6.12 6.94 7.96
CA GLN A 54 6.26 5.48 8.03
C GLN A 54 5.04 4.91 8.76
N LEU A 55 4.31 4.03 8.07
CA LEU A 55 3.07 3.42 8.56
C LEU A 55 3.40 2.16 9.37
N HIS A 56 2.87 2.04 10.59
CA HIS A 56 3.03 0.84 11.41
C HIS A 56 1.82 -0.09 11.25
N PRO A 57 2.03 -1.41 11.20
CA PRO A 57 0.95 -2.39 11.00
C PRO A 57 0.08 -2.64 12.24
N ILE A 58 0.34 -1.99 13.38
CA ILE A 58 -0.44 -2.23 14.61
C ILE A 58 -1.75 -1.44 14.54
N GLN A 59 -2.78 -2.14 14.06
CA GLN A 59 -4.15 -1.67 13.87
C GLN A 59 -4.95 -1.90 15.14
N SER A 60 -5.19 -0.84 15.91
CA SER A 60 -6.48 -0.75 16.61
C SER A 60 -7.45 -0.16 15.60
N GLU A 61 -8.67 -0.69 15.47
CA GLU A 61 -9.67 -0.15 14.51
C GLU A 61 -9.92 1.36 14.66
N THR A 62 -9.55 1.93 15.81
CA THR A 62 -9.79 3.32 16.17
C THR A 62 -8.61 4.27 15.88
N SER A 63 -7.39 3.76 15.64
CA SER A 63 -6.23 4.64 15.39
C SER A 63 -5.08 3.94 14.68
N LEU A 64 -4.38 4.70 13.85
CA LEU A 64 -3.17 4.30 13.13
C LEU A 64 -1.95 4.96 13.76
N GLY A 65 -0.94 4.16 14.10
CA GLY A 65 0.38 4.64 14.51
C GLY A 65 1.24 4.95 13.29
N ILE A 66 1.77 6.17 13.23
CA ILE A 66 2.67 6.61 12.17
C ILE A 66 3.89 7.32 12.77
N ILE A 67 5.00 7.27 12.06
CA ILE A 67 6.17 8.13 12.31
C ILE A 67 6.18 9.22 11.25
N VAL A 68 6.38 10.46 11.67
CA VAL A 68 6.45 11.62 10.77
C VAL A 68 7.89 12.05 10.59
N PHE A 69 8.29 12.20 9.33
CA PHE A 69 9.59 12.73 8.96
C PHE A 69 9.43 14.13 8.32
N ARG A 70 10.26 15.07 8.74
CA ARG A 70 10.28 16.44 8.22
C ARG A 70 11.38 16.59 7.19
N HIS A 71 11.05 17.25 6.09
CA HIS A 71 12.04 17.67 5.11
C HIS A 71 12.98 18.70 5.74
N GLU A 72 14.28 18.45 5.66
CA GLU A 72 15.29 19.38 6.17
C GLU A 72 15.96 20.08 4.99
N PHE A 73 16.65 19.32 4.12
CA PHE A 73 17.28 19.83 2.92
C PHE A 73 17.47 18.75 1.85
N VAL A 74 17.49 19.16 0.58
CA VAL A 74 17.71 18.30 -0.59
C VAL A 74 16.77 17.08 -0.55
N SER A 75 17.29 15.87 -0.36
CA SER A 75 16.54 14.62 -0.27
C SER A 75 16.47 14.06 1.15
N ILE A 76 16.94 14.81 2.15
CA ILE A 76 17.07 14.39 3.53
C ILE A 76 15.81 14.74 4.31
N PHE A 77 15.26 13.72 4.96
CA PHE A 77 14.18 13.83 5.91
C PHE A 77 14.64 13.32 7.26
N ARG A 78 14.42 14.11 8.30
CA ARG A 78 14.73 13.70 9.67
C ARG A 78 13.46 13.30 10.38
N TYR A 79 13.59 12.30 11.23
CA TYR A 79 12.60 11.94 12.23
C TYR A 79 12.12 13.20 12.95
N SER A 80 10.81 13.34 13.08
CA SER A 80 10.23 14.43 13.84
C SER A 80 9.55 13.94 15.10
N HIS A 81 8.59 13.02 14.98
CA HIS A 81 7.82 12.49 16.10
C HIS A 81 6.94 11.31 15.66
N ASP A 82 6.46 10.57 16.64
CA ASP A 82 5.41 9.56 16.47
C ASP A 82 4.04 10.21 16.62
N LEU A 83 3.08 9.76 15.84
CA LEU A 83 1.73 10.29 15.86
C LEU A 83 0.71 9.16 15.75
N ARG A 84 -0.30 9.19 16.64
CA ARG A 84 -1.51 8.39 16.48
C ARG A 84 -2.58 9.24 15.82
N VAL A 85 -3.09 8.78 14.69
CA VAL A 85 -4.11 9.49 13.91
C VAL A 85 -5.34 8.62 13.71
N SER A 86 -6.51 9.27 13.70
CA SER A 86 -7.72 8.64 13.17
C SER A 86 -7.54 8.39 11.67
N PRO A 87 -8.07 7.30 11.10
CA PRO A 87 -8.05 7.07 9.64
C PRO A 87 -8.64 8.23 8.83
N GLU A 88 -9.50 9.07 9.41
CA GLU A 88 -10.10 10.23 8.73
C GLU A 88 -9.13 11.42 8.58
N ASP A 89 -8.15 11.54 9.50
CA ASP A 89 -7.20 12.64 9.59
C ASP A 89 -5.93 12.43 8.75
N ILE A 90 -5.77 11.22 8.22
CA ILE A 90 -4.67 10.82 7.35
C ILE A 90 -5.20 10.42 5.98
N ARG A 91 -4.56 10.91 4.93
CA ARG A 91 -4.77 10.40 3.58
C ARG A 91 -3.44 10.04 2.98
N VAL A 92 -3.20 8.75 2.82
CA VAL A 92 -2.05 8.24 2.06
C VAL A 92 -2.24 8.67 0.61
N LEU A 93 -1.27 9.41 0.08
CA LEU A 93 -1.29 9.89 -1.30
C LEU A 93 -0.55 8.90 -2.20
N GLU A 94 0.55 8.34 -1.68
CA GLU A 94 1.41 7.44 -2.42
C GLU A 94 2.23 6.57 -1.46
N LEU A 95 2.24 5.27 -1.69
CA LEU A 95 3.18 4.35 -1.06
C LEU A 95 4.50 4.38 -1.82
N LEU A 96 5.60 4.42 -1.08
CA LEU A 96 6.93 4.54 -1.68
C LEU A 96 7.58 3.18 -1.87
N ASP A 97 8.28 3.06 -2.99
CA ASP A 97 9.11 1.91 -3.32
C ASP A 97 10.39 1.94 -2.49
N GLU A 98 10.68 0.83 -1.79
CA GLU A 98 11.81 0.73 -0.87
C GLU A 98 13.15 0.87 -1.58
N ASP A 99 13.25 0.45 -2.85
CA ASP A 99 14.47 0.58 -3.66
C ASP A 99 14.87 2.05 -3.91
N ARG A 100 13.95 2.99 -3.71
CA ARG A 100 14.14 4.43 -3.91
C ARG A 100 14.30 5.20 -2.61
N ILE A 101 14.39 4.47 -1.50
CA ILE A 101 14.49 5.00 -0.15
C ILE A 101 15.72 4.39 0.51
N ARG A 102 16.50 5.23 1.19
CA ARG A 102 17.50 4.74 2.15
C ARG A 102 17.13 5.26 3.53
N TYR A 103 16.84 4.34 4.45
CA TYR A 103 16.59 4.69 5.84
C TYR A 103 17.80 4.33 6.70
N GLU A 104 18.34 5.33 7.40
CA GLU A 104 19.37 5.18 8.42
C GLU A 104 18.70 5.33 9.80
N GLU A 105 18.29 4.18 10.36
CA GLU A 105 17.52 4.12 11.61
C GLU A 105 18.28 4.72 12.81
N ASP A 106 19.59 4.46 12.91
CA ASP A 106 20.46 4.95 13.99
C ASP A 106 20.37 6.47 14.19
N ASN A 107 20.20 7.20 13.08
CA ASN A 107 20.14 8.67 13.08
C ASN A 107 18.73 9.20 12.77
N GLY A 108 17.74 8.31 12.61
CA GLY A 108 16.37 8.64 12.21
C GLY A 108 16.32 9.43 10.91
N THR A 109 17.16 9.10 9.93
CA THR A 109 17.30 9.89 8.69
C THR A 109 16.87 9.08 7.48
N VAL A 110 16.01 9.65 6.65
CA VAL A 110 15.53 9.04 5.40
C VAL A 110 16.03 9.87 4.23
N PHE A 111 16.64 9.19 3.26
CA PHE A 111 17.06 9.77 2.00
C PHE A 111 16.13 9.28 0.90
N LEU A 112 15.55 10.22 0.15
CA LEU A 112 14.69 9.91 -0.99
C LEU A 112 15.43 10.07 -2.31
N ALA A 113 15.12 9.21 -3.27
CA ALA A 113 15.55 9.40 -4.65
C ALA A 113 14.99 10.71 -5.25
N LYS A 114 15.68 11.22 -6.29
CA LYS A 114 15.37 12.52 -6.91
C LYS A 114 13.97 12.57 -7.52
N ASP A 115 13.52 11.47 -8.09
CA ASP A 115 12.18 11.32 -8.68
C ASP A 115 11.08 11.40 -7.62
N LEU A 116 11.27 10.77 -6.46
CA LEU A 116 10.36 10.91 -5.31
C LEU A 116 10.30 12.35 -4.79
N MET A 117 11.44 13.05 -4.77
CA MET A 117 11.46 14.48 -4.43
C MET A 117 10.69 15.33 -5.44
N ALA A 118 10.85 15.06 -6.73
CA ALA A 118 10.09 15.74 -7.78
C ALA A 118 8.58 15.46 -7.67
N GLN A 119 8.21 14.23 -7.27
CA GLN A 119 6.84 13.84 -7.02
C GLN A 119 6.22 14.55 -5.82
N LEU A 120 6.93 14.56 -4.68
CA LEU A 120 6.52 15.32 -3.51
C LEU A 120 6.28 16.79 -3.84
N ARG A 121 7.19 17.40 -4.62
CA ARG A 121 7.07 18.80 -5.03
C ARG A 121 5.80 19.05 -5.83
N ARG A 122 5.51 18.20 -6.82
CA ARG A 122 4.27 18.29 -7.62
C ARG A 122 3.02 18.20 -6.75
N MET A 123 3.01 17.30 -5.75
CA MET A 123 1.86 17.16 -4.84
C MET A 123 1.66 18.38 -3.95
N ILE A 124 2.74 18.97 -3.43
CA ILE A 124 2.69 20.20 -2.63
C ILE A 124 2.17 21.37 -3.48
N ASP A 125 2.72 21.56 -4.67
CA ASP A 125 2.33 22.65 -5.57
C ASP A 125 0.85 22.53 -5.98
N ALA A 126 0.38 21.32 -6.32
CA ALA A 126 -1.03 21.06 -6.62
C ALA A 126 -1.95 21.34 -5.41
N SER A 127 -1.54 20.93 -4.21
CA SER A 127 -2.28 21.19 -2.97
C SER A 127 -2.43 22.69 -2.71
N ASN A 128 -1.35 23.44 -2.89
CA ASN A 128 -1.33 24.89 -2.70
C ASN A 128 -2.21 25.61 -3.72
N MET A 129 -2.21 25.16 -4.98
CA MET A 129 -3.10 25.73 -6.01
C MET A 129 -4.58 25.61 -5.62
N ILE A 130 -5.01 24.44 -5.12
CA ILE A 130 -6.39 24.21 -4.68
C ILE A 130 -6.75 25.13 -3.50
N ARG A 131 -5.83 25.30 -2.53
CA ARG A 131 -6.03 26.21 -1.38
C ARG A 131 -6.21 27.67 -1.85
N LEU A 132 -5.39 28.12 -2.81
CA LEU A 132 -5.49 29.48 -3.36
C LEU A 132 -6.78 29.73 -4.13
N GLN A 133 -7.24 28.75 -4.93
CA GLN A 133 -8.49 28.87 -5.67
C GLN A 133 -9.69 29.02 -4.72
N ARG A 134 -9.76 28.23 -3.64
CA ARG A 134 -10.84 28.33 -2.64
C ARG A 134 -10.86 29.68 -1.92
N GLY A 135 -9.71 30.30 -1.70
CA GLY A 135 -9.62 31.64 -1.12
C GLY A 135 -10.18 32.73 -2.04
N ARG A 136 -9.95 32.62 -3.35
CA ARG A 136 -10.40 33.63 -4.34
C ARG A 136 -11.92 33.66 -4.54
N TYR A 137 -12.60 32.51 -4.45
CA TYR A 137 -14.06 32.45 -4.63
C TYR A 137 -14.87 32.97 -3.43
N ARG A 138 -14.27 33.13 -2.24
CA ARG A 138 -14.96 33.74 -1.08
C ARG A 138 -14.97 35.27 -1.10
N GLY A 139 -14.14 35.92 -1.92
CA GLY A 139 -13.97 37.38 -1.93
C GLY A 139 -14.92 38.17 -2.86
N TYR A 140 -15.63 37.52 -3.79
CA TYR A 140 -16.38 38.22 -4.84
C TYR A 140 -17.86 38.48 -4.53
N ARG A 141 -18.37 38.07 -3.35
CA ARG A 141 -19.81 38.14 -3.02
C ARG A 141 -20.16 39.18 -1.95
N ARG A 142 -19.49 40.34 -1.94
CA ARG A 142 -19.90 41.52 -1.16
C ARG A 142 -19.52 42.82 -1.85
N ARG A 143 -20.28 43.19 -2.89
CA ARG A 143 -20.52 44.60 -3.20
C ARG A 143 -21.77 44.71 -4.06
N SER A 144 -22.90 44.89 -3.39
CA SER A 144 -24.12 45.43 -3.98
C SER A 144 -24.32 46.77 -3.31
N ASN A 145 -24.22 47.84 -4.10
CA ASN A 145 -24.82 49.12 -3.82
C ASN A 145 -25.69 49.45 -5.03
#